data_AF-A0A7V9FJI1-F1
#
_entry.id   AF-A0A7V9FJI1-F1
#
_cell.length_a   1.000
_cell.length_b   1.000
_cell.length_c   1.000
_cell.angle_alpha   90.00
_cell.angle_beta   90.00
_cell.angle_gamma   90.00
#
_symmetry.space_group_name_H-M   'P 1'
#
loop_
_entity.id
_entity.type
_entity.pdbx_description
1 polymer ?
#
loop_
_entity_poly.entity_id
_entity_poly.type
_entity_poly.pdbx_seq_one_letter_code
_entity_poly.pdbx_strand_id
1 'polypeptide(L)'
;SHTLPHATAHTETILATARGLLGAAMPTIERRGLTLVGVAVASLDDDSAVQLALPFGRRGAEALDAALDEVRERFGATAITRAVLLGRERGWTMPLLPD
;
A
#
# COMPACT_ATOMS: atom_id res chain seq x y z
N SER A 1 -5.70 -13.22 -6.04
CA SER A 1 -4.92 -12.10 -6.60
C SER A 1 -5.86 -11.22 -7.40
N HIS A 2 -5.47 -9.96 -7.66
CA HIS A 2 -6.21 -9.04 -8.52
C HIS A 2 -5.20 -8.20 -9.30
N THR A 3 -5.40 -8.07 -10.61
CA THR A 3 -4.56 -7.24 -11.48
C THR A 3 -5.30 -5.96 -11.79
N LEU A 4 -4.67 -4.82 -11.52
CA LEU A 4 -5.25 -3.52 -11.81
C LEU A 4 -5.12 -3.20 -13.32
N PRO A 5 -6.08 -2.48 -13.91
CA PRO A 5 -6.04 -2.15 -15.34
C PRO A 5 -4.88 -1.22 -15.73
N HIS A 6 -4.36 -0.44 -14.79
CA HIS A 6 -3.26 0.51 -14.97
C HIS A 6 -2.29 0.43 -13.79
N ALA A 7 -1.00 0.68 -14.05
CA ALA A 7 -0.01 0.88 -13.00
C ALA A 7 -0.41 2.08 -12.12
N THR A 8 -0.21 1.97 -10.81
CA THR A 8 -0.62 3.00 -9.84
C THR A 8 0.22 2.93 -8.57
N ALA A 9 0.53 4.10 -8.01
CA ALA A 9 1.11 4.27 -6.68
C ALA A 9 0.08 4.77 -5.65
N HIS A 10 -1.19 4.96 -6.05
CA HIS A 10 -2.22 5.58 -5.22
C HIS A 10 -2.61 4.69 -4.04
N THR A 11 -2.45 5.23 -2.82
CA THR A 11 -2.74 4.49 -1.58
C THR A 11 -4.17 3.94 -1.55
N GLU A 12 -5.14 4.74 -1.97
CA GLU A 12 -6.56 4.38 -1.92
C GLU A 12 -6.89 3.20 -2.84
N THR A 13 -6.38 3.22 -4.08
CA THR A 13 -6.60 2.15 -5.06
C THR A 13 -6.03 0.82 -4.57
N ILE A 14 -4.80 0.85 -4.03
CA ILE A 14 -4.14 -0.34 -3.50
C ILE A 14 -4.90 -0.86 -2.26
N LEU A 15 -5.30 0.03 -1.35
CA LEU A 15 -6.03 -0.33 -0.13
C LEU A 15 -7.40 -0.94 -0.44
N ALA A 16 -8.14 -0.35 -1.37
CA ALA A 16 -9.45 -0.87 -1.80
C ALA A 16 -9.31 -2.29 -2.37
N THR A 17 -8.30 -2.51 -3.20
CA THR A 17 -8.00 -3.83 -3.79
C THR A 17 -7.65 -4.86 -2.72
N ALA A 18 -6.74 -4.52 -1.80
CA ALA A 18 -6.34 -5.41 -0.72
C ALA A 18 -7.51 -5.78 0.21
N ARG A 19 -8.37 -4.80 0.55
CA ARG A 19 -9.59 -5.03 1.34
C ARG A 19 -10.59 -5.91 0.61
N GLY A 20 -10.78 -5.71 -0.70
CA GLY A 20 -11.64 -6.55 -1.52
C GLY A 20 -11.17 -8.01 -1.53
N LEU A 21 -9.86 -8.23 -1.72
CA LEU A 21 -9.25 -9.56 -1.67
C LEU A 21 -9.38 -10.21 -0.29
N LEU A 22 -9.12 -9.45 0.79
CA LEU A 22 -9.28 -9.93 2.14
C LEU A 22 -10.73 -10.34 2.42
N GLY A 23 -11.69 -9.49 2.03
CA GLY A 23 -13.13 -9.77 2.16
C GLY A 23 -13.54 -11.06 1.46
N ALA A 24 -13.05 -11.29 0.24
CA ALA A 24 -13.30 -12.53 -0.49
C ALA A 24 -12.67 -13.77 0.20
N ALA A 25 -11.56 -13.60 0.92
CA ALA A 25 -10.89 -14.67 1.65
C ALA A 25 -11.46 -14.92 3.05
N MET A 26 -12.23 -13.98 3.63
CA MET A 26 -12.75 -14.06 5.01
C MET A 26 -13.44 -15.39 5.35
N PRO A 27 -14.33 -15.95 4.50
CA PRO A 27 -14.97 -17.22 4.83
C PRO A 27 -13.97 -18.37 5.00
N THR A 28 -12.87 -18.37 4.24
CA THR A 28 -11.82 -19.39 4.36
C THR A 28 -10.97 -19.17 5.59
N ILE A 29 -10.66 -17.91 5.92
CA ILE A 29 -9.94 -17.52 7.14
C ILE A 29 -10.70 -18.00 8.37
N GLU A 30 -11.99 -17.70 8.45
CA GLU A 30 -12.86 -18.08 9.57
C GLU A 30 -12.99 -19.60 9.70
N ARG A 31 -13.27 -20.30 8.60
CA ARG A 31 -13.41 -21.77 8.63
C ARG A 31 -12.12 -22.50 9.00
N ARG A 32 -10.96 -21.97 8.64
CA ARG A 32 -9.66 -22.64 8.85
C ARG A 32 -8.87 -22.08 10.04
N GLY A 33 -9.35 -21.03 10.69
CA GLY A 33 -8.65 -20.37 11.79
C GLY A 33 -7.31 -19.79 11.38
N LEU A 34 -7.20 -19.20 10.18
CA LEU A 34 -5.94 -18.62 9.70
C LEU A 34 -5.58 -17.38 10.52
N THR A 35 -4.36 -17.34 11.06
CA THR A 35 -3.87 -16.25 11.91
C THR A 35 -2.80 -15.38 11.25
N LEU A 36 -2.30 -15.78 10.08
CA LEU A 36 -1.28 -15.08 9.32
C LEU A 36 -1.87 -14.62 7.97
N VAL A 37 -1.66 -13.34 7.64
CA VAL A 37 -1.99 -12.77 6.33
C VAL A 37 -0.73 -12.18 5.72
N GLY A 38 -0.35 -12.70 4.56
CA GLY A 38 0.71 -12.13 3.72
C GLY A 38 0.10 -11.32 2.57
N VAL A 39 0.69 -10.16 2.28
CA VAL A 39 0.36 -9.36 1.10
C VAL A 39 1.61 -9.29 0.23
N ALA A 40 1.45 -9.58 -1.05
CA ALA A 40 2.50 -9.48 -2.06
C ALA A 40 2.02 -8.58 -3.20
N VAL A 41 2.92 -7.75 -3.71
CA VAL A 41 2.72 -6.91 -4.91
C VAL A 41 3.73 -7.37 -5.94
N ALA A 42 3.31 -7.39 -7.21
CA ALA A 42 4.14 -7.79 -8.35
C ALA A 42 3.90 -6.82 -9.51
N SER A 43 4.69 -6.93 -10.58
CA SER A 43 4.65 -6.01 -11.74
C SER A 43 4.95 -4.56 -11.34
N LEU A 44 6.06 -4.38 -10.63
CA LEU A 44 6.59 -3.06 -10.31
C LEU A 44 7.44 -2.57 -11.48
N ASP A 45 7.24 -1.31 -11.87
CA ASP A 45 7.99 -0.61 -12.91
C ASP A 45 8.56 0.69 -12.32
N ASP A 46 9.65 1.19 -12.90
CA ASP A 46 10.21 2.50 -12.55
C ASP A 46 9.22 3.62 -12.87
N ASP A 47 9.18 4.65 -12.01
CA ASP A 47 8.32 5.82 -12.16
C ASP A 47 8.70 6.74 -13.34
N SER A 48 9.64 6.29 -14.19
CA SER A 48 10.10 7.04 -15.36
C SER A 48 9.05 7.01 -16.48
N ALA A 49 8.21 8.05 -16.48
CA ALA A 49 7.30 8.45 -17.55
C ALA A 49 6.24 7.41 -17.98
N VAL A 50 5.49 6.85 -17.02
CA VAL A 50 4.16 6.33 -17.33
C VAL A 50 3.19 7.51 -17.33
N GLN A 51 2.49 7.74 -18.44
CA GLN A 51 1.38 8.70 -18.48
C GLN A 51 0.34 8.24 -17.46
N LEU A 52 0.34 8.88 -16.29
CA LEU A 52 -0.61 8.61 -15.23
C LEU A 52 -2.03 8.79 -15.78
N ALA A 53 -2.94 7.90 -15.41
CA ALA A 53 -4.34 8.03 -15.76
C ALA A 53 -4.83 9.41 -15.29
N LEU A 54 -5.38 10.22 -16.21
CA LEU A 54 -5.85 11.56 -15.89
C LEU A 54 -6.92 11.46 -14.77
N PRO A 55 -6.64 11.94 -13.55
CA PRO A 55 -7.54 11.72 -12.43
C PRO A 55 -8.75 12.62 -12.57
N PHE A 56 -9.92 12.04 -12.86
CA PHE A 56 -11.20 12.74 -12.79
C PHE A 56 -11.75 12.85 -11.35
N GLY A 57 -10.91 12.62 -10.33
CA GLY A 57 -11.22 12.68 -8.90
C GLY A 57 -10.73 13.95 -8.19
N ARG A 58 -10.94 14.05 -6.87
CA ARG A 58 -10.44 15.19 -6.06
C ARG A 58 -8.91 15.20 -6.10
N ARG A 59 -8.32 16.23 -6.72
CA ARG A 59 -6.87 16.51 -6.85
C ARG A 59 -6.03 16.46 -5.56
N GLY A 60 -6.63 16.22 -4.40
CA GLY A 60 -5.94 16.25 -3.10
C GLY A 60 -5.30 14.92 -2.68
N ALA A 61 -5.79 13.77 -3.15
CA ALA A 61 -5.27 12.47 -2.68
C ALA A 61 -3.85 12.19 -3.21
N GLU A 62 -3.59 12.47 -4.49
CA GLU A 62 -2.26 12.33 -5.11
C GLU A 62 -1.24 13.30 -4.51
N ALA A 63 -1.62 14.57 -4.35
CA ALA A 63 -0.76 15.57 -3.72
C ALA A 63 -0.43 15.22 -2.26
N LEU A 64 -1.37 14.58 -1.56
CA LEU A 64 -1.14 14.10 -0.19
C LEU A 64 -0.17 12.92 -0.17
N ASP A 65 -0.37 11.91 -1.03
CA ASP A 65 0.54 10.76 -1.13
C ASP A 65 1.98 11.25 -1.42
N ALA A 66 2.14 12.14 -2.41
CA ALA A 66 3.45 12.73 -2.74
C ALA A 66 4.06 13.52 -1.57
N ALA A 67 3.28 14.34 -0.87
CA ALA A 67 3.77 15.10 0.29
C ALA A 67 4.20 14.19 1.45
N LEU A 68 3.49 13.08 1.68
CA LEU A 68 3.86 12.09 2.69
C LEU A 68 5.19 11.41 2.34
N ASP A 69 5.40 11.10 1.06
CA ASP A 69 6.64 10.48 0.59
C ASP A 69 7.83 11.45 0.69
N GLU A 70 7.67 12.73 0.33
CA GLU A 70 8.72 13.75 0.52
C GLU A 70 9.13 13.87 2.01
N VAL A 71 8.15 13.85 2.91
CA VAL A 71 8.43 13.88 4.36
C VAL A 71 9.17 12.62 4.81
N ARG A 72 8.80 11.45 4.29
CA ARG A 72 9.47 10.19 4.64
C ARG A 72 10.89 10.11 4.09
N GLU A 73 11.12 10.63 2.89
CA GLU A 73 12.46 10.69 2.30
C GLU A 73 13.36 11.60 3.12
N ARG A 74 12.86 12.77 3.53
CA ARG A 74 13.64 13.77 4.26
C ARG A 74 13.86 13.43 5.74
N PHE A 75 12.86 12.85 6.40
CA PHE A 75 12.83 12.68 7.86
C PHE A 75 12.76 11.22 8.30
N GLY A 76 12.77 10.27 7.36
CA GLY A 76 12.69 8.84 7.58
C GLY A 76 11.26 8.29 7.53
N ALA A 77 11.14 7.00 7.22
CA ALA A 77 9.86 6.29 7.05
C ALA A 77 8.96 6.28 8.31
N THR A 78 9.47 6.71 9.46
CA THR A 78 8.73 6.78 10.73
C THR A 78 8.20 8.18 11.05
N ALA A 79 8.61 9.21 10.29
CA ALA A 79 8.29 10.62 10.54
C ALA A 79 6.79 10.91 10.60
N ILE A 80 6.02 10.23 9.74
CA ILE A 80 4.56 10.24 9.80
C ILE A 80 4.07 8.80 9.94
N THR A 81 3.32 8.55 11.00
CA THR A 81 2.66 7.26 11.22
C THR A 81 1.19 7.46 11.56
N ARG A 82 0.39 6.42 11.34
CA ARG A 82 -1.02 6.47 11.71
C ARG A 82 -1.14 6.50 13.23
N ALA A 83 -1.99 7.39 13.76
CA ALA A 83 -2.19 7.53 15.21
C ALA A 83 -2.54 6.21 15.90
N VAL A 84 -3.29 5.32 15.24
CA VAL A 84 -3.63 3.98 15.77
C VAL A 84 -2.43 3.06 16.01
N LEU A 85 -1.28 3.38 15.40
CA LEU A 85 -0.03 2.63 15.54
C LEU A 85 0.88 3.18 16.66
N LEU A 86 0.49 4.27 17.33
CA LEU A 86 1.27 4.80 18.45
C LEU A 86 1.29 3.79 19.61
N GLY A 87 2.48 3.57 20.19
CA GLY A 87 2.68 2.58 21.26
C GLY A 87 2.58 1.12 20.81
N ARG A 88 2.46 0.85 19.51
CA ARG A 88 2.50 -0.51 18.94
C ARG A 88 3.92 -0.81 18.48
N GLU A 89 4.44 -1.99 18.82
CA GLU A 89 5.66 -2.47 18.17
C GLU A 89 5.39 -2.66 16.67
N ARG A 90 6.21 -2.03 15.84
CA ARG A 90 6.27 -2.37 14.42
C ARG A 90 6.89 -3.76 14.39
N GLY A 91 6.10 -4.75 13.99
CA GLY A 91 6.51 -6.15 13.95
C GLY A 91 7.69 -6.37 12.99
N TRP A 92 7.73 -7.55 12.38
CA TRP A 92 8.92 -7.93 11.60
C TRP A 92 9.03 -7.08 10.34
N THR A 93 10.18 -6.42 10.18
CA THR A 93 10.54 -5.72 8.94
C THR A 93 11.09 -6.74 7.96
N MET A 94 10.54 -6.80 6.74
CA MET A 94 11.10 -7.63 5.67
C MET A 94 12.51 -7.12 5.34
N PRO A 95 13.54 -8.00 5.30
CA PRO A 95 14.86 -7.60 4.85
C PRO A 95 14.79 -7.14 3.40
N LEU A 96 15.40 -6.00 3.12
CA LEU A 96 15.61 -5.54 1.74
C LEU A 96 16.63 -6.48 1.08
N LEU A 97 16.35 -6.92 -0.14
CA LEU A 97 17.39 -7.59 -0.93
C LEU A 97 18.45 -6.55 -1.30
N PRO A 98 19.75 -6.93 -1.33
CA PRO A 98 20.77 -6.10 -1.96
C PRO A 98 20.44 -5.94 -3.45
N ASP A 99 20.73 -4.74 -3.99
CA ASP A 99 20.59 -4.41 -5.40
C ASP A 99 21.39 -5.35 -6.32
#